data_AF-I0XBM0-F1
#
_entry.id   AF-I0XBM0-F1
#
_cell.length_a   1.000
_cell.length_b   1.000
_cell.length_c   1.000
_cell.angle_alpha   90.00
_cell.angle_beta   90.00
_cell.angle_gamma   90.00
#
_symmetry.space_group_name_H-M   'P 1'
#
loop_
_entity.id
_entity.type
_entity.pdbx_description
1 polymer ?
#
loop_
_entity_poly.entity_id
_entity_poly.type
_entity_poly.pdbx_seq_one_letter_code
_entity_poly.pdbx_strand_id
1 'polypeptide(L)'
;MKNITEALSNFSKKLSRFEEAQDKEFVKPQSKDAALQKKINLTEEEKIEKIKAQYGKYLNPVSREIEEDEEAVLSALRIFKAAKNAEQTEVSQKKEKQTSIHQLDFKSPLCQKQEYLYGKNLLYLTYWLQTVHGEKEWIPSIYKFTSGERFLEFIPAETKHYDYEETSILNILKTLNQTGGKIDEKA
;
A
#
# COMPACT_ATOMS: atom_id res chain seq x y z
N MET A 1 13.22 46.11 52.19
CA MET A 1 12.74 44.78 52.61
C MET A 1 11.32 44.63 52.12
N LYS A 2 11.02 43.68 51.24
CA LYS A 2 9.67 43.48 50.70
C LYS A 2 8.79 42.84 51.78
N ASN A 3 7.68 43.49 52.11
CA ASN A 3 6.87 43.20 53.29
C ASN A 3 6.09 41.89 53.09
N ILE A 4 6.27 40.94 54.01
CA ILE A 4 5.58 39.64 54.05
C ILE A 4 4.05 39.82 54.09
N THR A 5 3.58 40.95 54.62
CA THR A 5 2.16 41.35 54.63
C THR A 5 1.61 41.64 53.24
N GLU A 6 2.40 42.15 52.29
CA GLU A 6 1.97 42.32 50.89
C GLU A 6 1.91 40.97 50.16
N ALA A 7 2.80 40.04 50.49
CA ALA A 7 2.77 38.69 49.92
C ALA A 7 1.54 37.90 50.40
N LEU A 8 1.20 38.01 51.70
CA LEU A 8 0.00 37.40 52.28
C LEU A 8 -1.29 38.05 51.77
N SER A 9 -1.32 39.37 51.61
CA SER A 9 -2.47 40.08 51.01
C SER A 9 -2.70 39.67 49.55
N ASN A 10 -1.63 39.51 48.77
CA ASN A 10 -1.72 39.04 47.39
C ASN A 10 -2.11 37.57 47.28
N PHE A 11 -1.73 36.74 48.25
CA PHE A 11 -2.17 35.34 48.32
C PHE A 11 -3.66 35.25 48.66
N SER A 12 -4.12 35.99 49.67
CA SER A 12 -5.52 36.04 50.07
C SER A 12 -6.43 36.60 48.95
N LYS A 13 -5.98 37.64 48.21
CA LYS A 13 -6.69 38.13 47.01
C LYS A 13 -6.71 37.14 45.84
N LYS A 14 -5.72 36.26 45.73
CA LYS A 14 -5.73 35.19 44.73
C LYS A 14 -6.64 34.04 45.15
N LEU A 15 -6.70 33.74 46.44
CA LEU A 15 -7.57 32.69 46.99
C LEU A 15 -9.06 33.09 46.90
N SER A 16 -9.39 34.35 47.21
CA SER A 16 -10.77 34.85 47.12
C SER A 16 -11.32 34.84 45.69
N ARG A 17 -10.45 35.06 44.69
CA ARG A 17 -10.80 34.91 43.26
C ARG A 17 -11.08 33.47 42.85
N PHE A 18 -10.56 32.49 43.59
CA PHE A 18 -10.86 31.07 43.36
C PHE A 18 -12.18 30.66 44.03
N GLU A 19 -12.50 31.23 45.19
CA GLU A 19 -13.79 31.00 45.86
C GLU A 19 -14.96 31.67 45.10
N GLU A 20 -14.78 32.88 44.57
CA GLU A 20 -15.78 33.54 43.69
C GLU A 20 -15.95 32.84 42.32
N ALA A 21 -15.06 31.92 41.96
CA ALA A 21 -15.13 31.15 40.71
C ALA A 21 -15.86 29.81 40.85
N GLN A 22 -16.37 29.46 42.05
CA GLN A 22 -17.07 28.18 42.28
C GLN A 22 -18.44 28.08 41.58
N ASP A 23 -19.03 29.19 41.12
CA ASP A 23 -20.36 29.21 40.46
C ASP A 23 -20.34 29.39 38.94
N LYS A 24 -19.16 29.29 38.31
CA LYS A 24 -19.10 29.12 36.85
C LYS A 24 -18.64 27.70 36.60
N GLU A 25 -19.59 26.83 36.29
CA GLU A 25 -19.30 25.54 35.64
C GLU A 25 -18.22 25.79 34.61
N PHE A 26 -17.05 25.20 34.84
CA PHE A 26 -15.98 25.18 33.85
C PHE A 26 -16.57 24.45 32.66
N VAL A 27 -17.04 25.19 31.65
CA VAL A 27 -17.44 24.63 30.37
C VAL A 27 -16.18 23.97 29.83
N LYS A 28 -16.08 22.65 30.01
CA LYS A 28 -15.01 21.85 29.43
C LYS A 28 -15.02 22.20 27.95
N PRO A 29 -13.92 22.72 27.38
CA PRO A 29 -13.88 22.95 25.94
C PRO A 29 -14.25 21.64 25.27
N GLN A 30 -15.21 21.66 24.35
CA GLN A 30 -15.59 20.47 23.59
C GLN A 30 -14.32 19.80 23.09
N SER A 31 -14.10 18.54 23.49
CA SER A 31 -12.89 17.80 23.15
C SER A 31 -12.71 17.85 21.64
N LYS A 32 -11.61 18.49 21.20
CA LYS A 32 -11.21 18.53 19.79
C LYS A 32 -10.87 17.12 19.29
N ASP A 33 -10.61 16.19 20.20
CA ASP A 33 -10.20 14.82 19.90
C ASP A 33 -11.34 14.05 19.25
N ALA A 34 -12.60 14.25 19.65
CA ALA A 34 -13.74 13.59 19.01
C ALA A 34 -13.95 14.05 17.55
N ALA A 35 -13.77 15.34 17.29
CA ALA A 35 -13.88 15.90 15.94
C ALA A 35 -12.68 15.52 15.05
N LEU A 36 -11.47 15.45 15.63
CA LEU A 36 -10.27 14.98 14.96
C LEU A 36 -10.38 13.49 14.63
N GLN A 37 -10.80 12.65 15.58
CA GLN A 37 -11.01 11.22 15.37
C GLN A 37 -12.05 10.97 14.27
N LYS A 38 -13.16 11.73 14.26
CA LYS A 38 -14.15 11.61 13.19
C LYS A 38 -13.57 11.97 11.81
N LYS A 39 -12.72 12.99 11.72
CA LYS A 39 -12.04 13.35 10.46
C LYS A 39 -11.03 12.29 10.02
N ILE A 40 -10.30 11.70 10.97
CA ILE A 40 -9.37 10.59 10.70
C ILE A 40 -10.14 9.40 10.15
N ASN A 41 -11.20 8.97 10.82
CA ASN A 41 -12.02 7.84 10.39
C ASN A 41 -12.62 8.05 8.99
N LEU A 42 -13.17 9.24 8.71
CA LEU A 42 -13.70 9.58 7.38
C LEU A 42 -12.62 9.50 6.29
N THR A 43 -11.39 9.92 6.60
CA THR A 43 -10.27 9.86 5.65
C THR A 43 -9.82 8.41 5.40
N GLU A 44 -9.89 7.55 6.42
CA GLU A 44 -9.58 6.12 6.31
C GLU A 44 -10.63 5.37 5.50
N GLU A 45 -11.92 5.62 5.75
CA GLU A 45 -13.03 5.05 4.98
C GLU A 45 -12.93 5.44 3.49
N GLU A 46 -12.69 6.72 3.20
CA GLU A 46 -12.48 7.19 1.82
C GLU A 46 -11.29 6.50 1.14
N LYS A 47 -10.21 6.27 1.90
CA LYS A 47 -9.02 5.56 1.40
C LYS A 47 -9.33 4.10 1.10
N ILE A 48 -10.05 3.41 2.00
CA ILE A 48 -10.47 2.03 1.82
C ILE A 48 -11.35 1.90 0.57
N GLU A 49 -12.34 2.77 0.41
CA GLU A 49 -13.25 2.73 -0.74
C GLU A 49 -12.51 3.02 -2.06
N LYS A 50 -11.55 3.94 -2.07
CA LYS A 50 -10.69 4.16 -3.25
C LYS A 50 -9.87 2.93 -3.62
N ILE A 51 -9.26 2.28 -2.64
CA ILE A 51 -8.46 1.06 -2.83
C ILE A 51 -9.34 -0.08 -3.35
N LYS A 52 -10.53 -0.25 -2.76
CA LYS A 52 -11.52 -1.24 -3.16
C LYS A 52 -12.02 -1.00 -4.58
N ALA A 53 -12.36 0.24 -4.94
CA ALA A 53 -12.78 0.60 -6.28
C ALA A 53 -11.67 0.37 -7.31
N GLN A 54 -10.41 0.70 -6.97
CA GLN A 54 -9.28 0.49 -7.86
C GLN A 54 -8.97 -1.00 -8.07
N TYR A 55 -9.01 -1.80 -7.01
CA TYR A 55 -8.81 -3.25 -7.12
C TYR A 55 -9.98 -3.96 -7.80
N GLY A 56 -11.21 -3.49 -7.59
CA GLY A 56 -12.41 -4.04 -8.22
C GLY A 56 -12.34 -4.09 -9.75
N LYS A 57 -11.55 -3.19 -10.36
CA LYS A 57 -11.27 -3.18 -11.80
C LYS A 57 -10.63 -4.46 -12.33
N TYR A 58 -9.84 -5.16 -11.52
CA TYR A 58 -9.17 -6.42 -11.90
C TYR A 58 -9.98 -7.67 -11.51
N LEU A 59 -10.88 -7.55 -10.53
CA LEU A 59 -11.78 -8.66 -10.17
C LEU A 59 -12.93 -8.80 -11.16
N ASN A 60 -13.44 -7.68 -11.67
CA ASN A 60 -14.45 -7.61 -12.71
C ASN A 60 -14.00 -6.57 -13.73
N PRO A 61 -13.28 -6.97 -14.80
CA PRO A 61 -12.78 -6.06 -15.81
C PRO A 61 -13.90 -5.20 -16.39
N VAL A 62 -13.84 -3.90 -16.10
CA VAL A 62 -14.85 -2.93 -16.55
C VAL A 62 -14.53 -2.46 -17.98
N SER A 63 -13.29 -2.67 -18.44
CA SER A 63 -12.84 -2.34 -19.78
C SER A 63 -11.98 -3.44 -20.39
N ARG A 64 -12.07 -3.58 -21.72
CA ARG A 64 -11.21 -4.44 -22.53
C ARG A 64 -9.72 -4.16 -22.33
N GLU A 65 -9.39 -2.92 -22.00
CA GLU A 65 -7.99 -2.51 -21.76
C GLU A 65 -7.38 -3.22 -20.55
N ILE A 66 -8.15 -3.42 -19.48
CA ILE A 66 -7.67 -4.13 -18.28
C ILE A 66 -7.50 -5.62 -18.59
N GLU A 67 -8.43 -6.21 -19.36
CA GLU A 67 -8.32 -7.61 -19.81
C GLU A 67 -7.05 -7.84 -20.65
N GLU A 68 -6.76 -6.91 -21.57
CA GLU A 68 -5.55 -6.96 -22.40
C GLU A 68 -4.27 -6.81 -21.55
N ASP A 69 -4.31 -5.97 -20.51
CA ASP A 69 -3.21 -5.82 -19.55
C ASP A 69 -2.96 -7.09 -18.72
N GLU A 70 -4.04 -7.71 -18.24
CA GLU A 70 -4.01 -8.99 -17.54
C GLU A 70 -3.43 -10.11 -18.43
N GLU A 71 -3.91 -10.21 -19.67
CA GLU A 71 -3.41 -11.18 -20.64
C GLU A 71 -1.92 -10.95 -20.97
N ALA A 72 -1.51 -9.68 -21.09
CA ALA A 72 -0.11 -9.34 -21.35
C ALA A 72 0.81 -9.79 -20.20
N VAL A 73 0.42 -9.61 -18.93
CA VAL A 73 1.20 -10.11 -17.78
C VAL A 73 1.22 -11.64 -17.77
N LEU A 74 0.08 -12.29 -17.95
CA LEU A 74 -0.01 -13.75 -17.92
C LEU A 74 0.81 -14.40 -19.04
N SER A 75 0.80 -13.81 -20.22
CA SER A 75 1.61 -14.25 -21.36
C SER A 75 3.10 -14.12 -21.05
N ALA A 76 3.53 -12.96 -20.55
CA ALA A 76 4.93 -12.75 -20.15
C ALA A 76 5.36 -13.71 -19.04
N LEU A 77 4.50 -13.94 -18.03
CA LEU A 77 4.77 -14.87 -16.92
C LEU A 77 4.93 -16.30 -17.42
N ARG A 78 4.09 -16.74 -18.38
CA ARG A 78 4.18 -18.07 -18.98
C ARG A 78 5.52 -18.27 -19.69
N ILE A 79 5.95 -17.29 -20.47
CA ILE A 79 7.26 -17.33 -21.16
C ILE A 79 8.39 -17.35 -20.13
N PHE A 80 8.31 -16.50 -19.10
CA PHE A 80 9.31 -16.44 -18.03
C PHE A 80 9.46 -17.79 -17.31
N LYS A 81 8.34 -18.40 -16.89
CA LYS A 81 8.35 -19.71 -16.23
C LYS A 81 8.89 -20.82 -17.12
N ALA A 82 8.52 -20.82 -18.40
CA ALA A 82 9.04 -21.80 -19.36
C ALA A 82 10.57 -21.68 -19.50
N ALA A 83 11.09 -20.46 -19.62
CA ALA A 83 12.52 -20.20 -19.68
C ALA A 83 13.24 -20.64 -18.40
N LYS A 84 12.68 -20.34 -17.22
CA LYS A 84 13.25 -20.80 -15.93
C LYS A 84 13.25 -22.31 -15.76
N ASN A 85 12.20 -23.00 -16.19
CA ASN A 85 12.14 -24.46 -16.16
C ASN A 85 13.17 -25.09 -17.11
N ALA A 86 13.41 -24.48 -18.28
CA ALA A 86 14.43 -24.94 -19.21
C ALA A 86 15.84 -24.85 -18.57
N GLU A 87 16.16 -23.75 -17.91
CA GLU A 87 17.44 -23.62 -17.17
C GLU A 87 17.61 -24.75 -16.16
N GLN A 88 16.62 -24.98 -15.29
CA GLN A 88 16.68 -25.99 -14.22
C GLN A 88 16.84 -27.43 -14.76
N THR A 89 16.21 -27.72 -15.90
CA THR A 89 16.26 -29.05 -16.52
C THR A 89 17.65 -29.34 -17.10
N GLU A 90 18.30 -28.34 -17.71
CA GLU A 90 19.66 -28.47 -18.24
C GLU A 90 20.71 -28.57 -17.13
N VAL A 91 20.58 -27.81 -16.02
CA VAL A 91 21.50 -27.92 -14.86
C VAL A 91 21.50 -29.34 -14.29
N SER A 92 20.33 -29.98 -14.26
CA SER A 92 20.12 -31.28 -13.63
C SER A 92 20.71 -32.45 -14.44
N GLN A 93 21.04 -32.26 -15.73
CA GLN A 93 21.45 -33.35 -16.64
C GLN A 93 22.98 -33.57 -16.83
N LYS A 94 23.84 -32.90 -16.03
CA LYS A 94 25.31 -33.04 -15.96
C LYS A 94 26.14 -32.44 -17.13
N LYS A 95 27.28 -31.87 -16.69
CA LYS A 95 28.61 -31.65 -17.34
C LYS A 95 28.94 -30.26 -17.90
N GLU A 96 29.84 -29.60 -17.17
CA GLU A 96 30.95 -28.75 -17.63
C GLU A 96 30.64 -27.73 -18.74
N LYS A 97 30.36 -26.48 -18.30
CA LYS A 97 29.98 -25.26 -19.05
C LYS A 97 28.47 -25.07 -19.17
N GLN A 98 27.88 -24.65 -18.05
CA GLN A 98 26.50 -24.24 -17.98
C GLN A 98 26.33 -22.89 -18.70
N THR A 99 25.59 -22.88 -19.80
CA THR A 99 25.06 -21.64 -20.38
C THR A 99 23.82 -21.28 -19.59
N SER A 100 23.73 -20.05 -19.11
CA SER A 100 22.56 -19.56 -18.37
C SER A 100 21.95 -18.36 -19.07
N ILE A 101 20.66 -18.16 -18.84
CA ILE A 101 19.96 -16.96 -19.25
C ILE A 101 20.40 -15.85 -18.32
N HIS A 102 21.13 -14.88 -18.87
CA HIS A 102 21.56 -13.71 -18.10
C HIS A 102 20.35 -12.85 -17.69
N GLN A 103 19.41 -12.63 -18.60
CA GLN A 103 18.28 -11.72 -18.42
C GLN A 103 17.12 -12.07 -19.36
N LEU A 104 15.87 -11.83 -18.93
CA LEU A 104 14.66 -11.98 -19.73
C LEU A 104 13.87 -10.69 -19.70
N ASP A 105 13.84 -9.99 -20.84
CA ASP A 105 13.28 -8.66 -20.97
C ASP A 105 12.01 -8.68 -21.82
N PHE A 106 10.87 -8.36 -21.22
CA PHE A 106 9.59 -8.36 -21.91
C PHE A 106 9.20 -6.94 -22.33
N LYS A 107 9.12 -6.69 -23.64
CA LYS A 107 8.52 -5.47 -24.19
C LYS A 107 6.99 -5.61 -24.15
N SER A 108 6.38 -5.24 -23.02
CA SER A 108 4.93 -5.27 -22.82
C SER A 108 4.31 -3.88 -23.05
N PRO A 109 3.06 -3.78 -23.55
CA PRO A 109 2.30 -2.53 -23.59
C PRO A 109 2.23 -1.82 -22.23
N LEU A 110 2.22 -2.59 -21.13
CA LEU A 110 2.24 -2.10 -19.75
C LEU A 110 3.42 -1.17 -19.47
N CYS A 111 4.57 -1.42 -20.12
CA CYS A 111 5.79 -0.64 -19.95
C CYS A 111 5.67 0.80 -20.52
N GLN A 112 4.60 1.10 -21.26
CA GLN A 112 4.34 2.40 -21.87
C GLN A 112 3.25 3.19 -21.13
N LYS A 113 2.45 2.52 -20.29
CA LYS A 113 1.29 3.09 -19.61
C LYS A 113 1.69 3.78 -18.29
N GLN A 114 1.44 5.08 -18.19
CA GLN A 114 1.89 5.89 -17.03
C GLN A 114 1.38 5.38 -15.68
N GLU A 115 0.17 4.81 -15.65
CA GLU A 115 -0.46 4.32 -14.44
C GLU A 115 0.26 3.12 -13.80
N TYR A 116 1.00 2.33 -14.58
CA TYR A 116 1.86 1.24 -14.09
C TYR A 116 3.27 1.70 -13.76
N LEU A 117 3.72 2.80 -14.36
CA LEU A 117 5.08 3.33 -14.21
C LEU A 117 5.23 4.25 -12.99
N TYR A 118 4.24 5.09 -12.77
CA TYR A 118 4.26 6.14 -11.75
C TYR A 118 3.10 5.99 -10.76
N GLY A 119 2.05 5.26 -11.15
CA GLY A 119 0.95 4.92 -10.26
C GLY A 119 1.19 3.61 -9.50
N LYS A 120 0.20 3.22 -8.72
CA LYS A 120 0.20 1.96 -7.97
C LYS A 120 -0.55 0.84 -8.71
N ASN A 121 -0.91 1.01 -9.99
CA ASN A 121 -1.67 0.00 -10.76
C ASN A 121 -0.93 -1.33 -10.86
N LEU A 122 0.40 -1.30 -10.97
CA LEU A 122 1.21 -2.53 -10.98
C LEU A 122 1.06 -3.32 -9.68
N LEU A 123 0.88 -2.65 -8.53
CA LEU A 123 0.63 -3.30 -7.24
C LEU A 123 -0.70 -4.03 -7.22
N TYR A 124 -1.77 -3.40 -7.73
CA TYR A 124 -3.10 -4.03 -7.80
C TYR A 124 -3.10 -5.22 -8.75
N LEU A 125 -2.46 -5.09 -9.92
CA LEU A 125 -2.30 -6.18 -10.88
C LEU A 125 -1.45 -7.32 -10.30
N THR A 126 -0.40 -6.99 -9.54
CA THR A 126 0.41 -7.99 -8.81
C THR A 126 -0.43 -8.74 -7.77
N TYR A 127 -1.25 -8.02 -7.00
CA TYR A 127 -2.11 -8.62 -5.99
C TYR A 127 -3.21 -9.51 -6.61
N TRP A 128 -3.78 -9.08 -7.73
CA TRP A 128 -4.68 -9.90 -8.55
C TRP A 128 -4.01 -11.19 -9.01
N LEU A 129 -2.79 -11.10 -9.56
CA LEU A 129 -2.03 -12.25 -10.02
C LEU A 129 -1.75 -13.25 -8.86
N GLN A 130 -1.44 -12.74 -7.67
CA GLN A 130 -1.19 -13.54 -6.47
C GLN A 130 -2.44 -14.25 -5.94
N THR A 131 -3.60 -13.60 -6.02
CA THR A 131 -4.82 -14.08 -5.38
C THR A 131 -5.73 -14.86 -6.31
N VAL A 132 -5.90 -14.40 -7.55
CA VAL A 132 -6.76 -15.03 -8.56
C VAL A 132 -6.02 -16.14 -9.30
N HIS A 133 -4.76 -15.89 -9.69
CA HIS A 133 -3.94 -16.87 -10.45
C HIS A 133 -2.99 -17.69 -9.57
N GLY A 134 -2.95 -17.42 -8.26
CA GLY A 134 -2.17 -18.20 -7.29
C GLY A 134 -0.65 -18.06 -7.42
N GLU A 135 -0.16 -17.08 -8.17
CA GLU A 135 1.27 -16.86 -8.38
C GLU A 135 1.91 -16.21 -7.15
N LYS A 136 2.69 -16.96 -6.37
CA LYS A 136 3.30 -16.42 -5.13
C LYS A 136 4.80 -16.19 -5.22
N GLU A 137 5.45 -16.81 -6.18
CA GLU A 137 6.91 -16.81 -6.28
C GLU A 137 7.42 -15.62 -7.09
N TRP A 138 6.75 -15.31 -8.20
CA TRP A 138 7.24 -14.33 -9.17
C TRP A 138 6.25 -13.19 -9.34
N ILE A 139 6.71 -11.97 -9.14
CA ILE A 139 5.88 -10.78 -9.31
C ILE A 139 6.39 -9.91 -10.45
N PRO A 140 5.49 -9.22 -11.18
CA PRO A 140 5.90 -8.31 -12.24
C PRO A 140 6.58 -7.07 -11.66
N SER A 141 7.69 -6.67 -12.27
CA SER A 141 8.41 -5.43 -11.99
C SER A 141 8.71 -4.73 -13.30
N ILE A 142 8.63 -3.40 -13.32
CA ILE A 142 9.01 -2.60 -14.48
C ILE A 142 10.25 -1.82 -14.11
N TYR A 143 11.31 -2.03 -14.88
CA TYR A 143 12.55 -1.28 -14.72
C TYR A 143 12.87 -0.52 -16.01
N LYS A 144 13.73 0.50 -15.85
CA LYS A 144 14.18 1.35 -16.94
C LYS A 144 15.62 1.00 -17.25
N PHE A 145 15.88 0.59 -18.48
CA PHE A 145 17.23 0.33 -18.96
C PHE A 145 17.99 1.64 -19.18
N THR A 146 19.31 1.57 -19.30
CA THR A 146 20.19 2.73 -19.49
C THR A 146 19.88 3.51 -20.78
N SER A 147 19.37 2.82 -21.81
CA SER A 147 18.88 3.42 -23.06
C SER A 147 17.61 4.27 -22.90
N GLY A 148 16.94 4.19 -21.75
CA GLY A 148 15.65 4.80 -21.49
C GLY A 148 14.45 3.92 -21.84
N GLU A 149 14.67 2.79 -22.50
CA GLU A 149 13.64 1.77 -22.72
C GLU A 149 13.19 1.16 -21.40
N ARG A 150 11.92 0.73 -21.35
CA ARG A 150 11.33 0.07 -20.19
C ARG A 150 10.94 -1.34 -20.53
N PHE A 151 11.17 -2.23 -19.58
CA PHE A 151 10.91 -3.64 -19.74
C PHE A 151 10.18 -4.16 -18.51
N LEU A 152 9.33 -5.14 -18.75
CA LEU A 152 8.73 -5.97 -17.73
C LEU A 152 9.71 -7.10 -17.42
N GLU A 153 9.98 -7.30 -16.15
CA GLU A 153 10.70 -8.45 -15.61
C GLU A 153 9.84 -9.14 -14.54
N PHE A 154 10.23 -10.35 -14.16
CA PHE A 154 9.66 -11.04 -13.01
C PHE A 154 10.74 -11.25 -11.96
N ILE A 155 10.51 -10.68 -10.77
CA ILE A 155 11.44 -10.80 -9.64
C ILE A 155 10.85 -11.72 -8.57
N PRO A 156 11.70 -12.36 -7.74
CA PRO A 156 11.20 -13.14 -6.61
C PRO A 156 10.40 -12.25 -5.66
N ALA A 157 9.19 -12.66 -5.29
CA ALA A 157 8.28 -11.90 -4.45
C ALA A 157 8.91 -11.50 -3.11
N GLU A 158 9.78 -12.36 -2.57
CA GLU A 158 10.52 -12.15 -1.32
C GLU A 158 11.53 -11.00 -1.38
N THR A 159 12.01 -10.65 -2.57
CA THR A 159 13.00 -9.56 -2.76
C THR A 159 12.35 -8.19 -2.91
N LYS A 160 11.03 -8.13 -3.06
CA LYS A 160 10.32 -6.87 -3.28
C LYS A 160 10.20 -6.09 -1.98
N HIS A 161 10.82 -4.91 -1.96
CA HIS A 161 10.57 -3.91 -0.94
C HIS A 161 9.42 -3.01 -1.36
N TYR A 162 8.36 -3.01 -0.56
CA TYR A 162 7.22 -2.11 -0.71
C TYR A 162 7.42 -0.87 0.15
N ASP A 163 7.06 0.30 -0.39
CA ASP A 163 7.05 1.53 0.40
C ASP A 163 5.90 1.53 1.44
N TYR A 164 5.86 2.55 2.29
CA TYR A 164 4.84 2.66 3.34
C TYR A 164 3.40 2.69 2.78
N GLU A 165 3.20 3.39 1.67
CA GLU A 165 1.89 3.52 1.03
C GLU A 165 1.46 2.18 0.40
N GLU A 166 2.36 1.53 -0.33
CA GLU A 166 2.14 0.21 -0.93
C GLU A 166 1.84 -0.84 0.13
N THR A 167 2.59 -0.83 1.23
CA THR A 167 2.34 -1.72 2.37
C THR A 167 0.95 -1.46 2.95
N SER A 168 0.55 -0.20 3.10
CA SER A 168 -0.79 0.17 3.56
C SER A 168 -1.88 -0.33 2.61
N ILE A 169 -1.69 -0.19 1.30
CA ILE A 169 -2.62 -0.71 0.29
C ILE A 169 -2.73 -2.24 0.39
N LEU A 170 -1.60 -2.95 0.43
CA LEU A 170 -1.57 -4.41 0.53
C LEU A 170 -2.25 -4.92 1.80
N ASN A 171 -2.09 -4.24 2.92
CA ASN A 171 -2.77 -4.62 4.18
C ASN A 171 -4.29 -4.49 4.04
N ILE A 172 -4.77 -3.38 3.47
CA ILE A 172 -6.21 -3.18 3.22
C ILE A 172 -6.74 -4.28 2.28
N LEU A 173 -6.03 -4.59 1.19
CA LEU A 173 -6.43 -5.64 0.25
C LEU A 173 -6.47 -7.03 0.90
N LYS A 174 -5.46 -7.36 1.74
CA LYS A 174 -5.45 -8.62 2.51
C LYS A 174 -6.64 -8.72 3.46
N THR A 175 -6.95 -7.65 4.19
CA THR A 175 -8.10 -7.60 5.08
C THR A 175 -9.40 -7.77 4.29
N LEU A 176 -9.55 -7.07 3.16
CA LEU A 176 -10.73 -7.22 2.29
C LEU A 176 -10.91 -8.66 1.79
N ASN A 177 -9.82 -9.32 1.39
CA ASN A 177 -9.88 -10.68 0.87
C ASN A 177 -10.23 -11.71 1.97
N GLN A 178 -9.67 -11.56 3.17
CA GLN A 178 -9.94 -12.43 4.32
C GLN A 178 -11.38 -12.32 4.84
N THR A 179 -11.99 -11.15 4.70
CA THR A 179 -13.30 -10.83 5.28
C THR A 179 -14.45 -10.90 4.26
N GLY A 180 -14.17 -11.29 3.02
CA GLY A 180 -15.19 -11.27 1.95
C GLY A 180 -15.67 -9.86 1.60
N GLY A 181 -14.82 -8.85 1.75
CA GLY A 181 -15.10 -7.46 1.41
C GLY A 181 -15.62 -6.58 2.54
N LYS A 182 -15.55 -7.03 3.80
CA LYS A 182 -15.97 -6.28 4.99
C LYS A 182 -14.78 -5.97 5.88
N ILE A 183 -14.32 -4.73 5.94
CA ILE A 183 -13.36 -4.34 6.98
C ILE A 183 -14.14 -4.11 8.26
N ASP A 184 -14.10 -5.07 9.19
CA ASP A 184 -14.75 -4.91 10.50
C ASP A 184 -14.12 -3.72 11.24
N GLU A 185 -14.94 -2.72 11.56
CA GLU A 185 -14.62 -1.66 12.50
C GLU A 185 -14.44 -2.26 13.90
N LYS A 186 -13.25 -2.79 14.21
CA LYS A 186 -12.82 -3.07 15.60
C LYS A 186 -11.35 -3.45 15.71
N ALA A 187 -10.56 -2.47 16.15
CA ALA A 187 -9.67 -2.62 17.31
C ALA A 187 -9.49 -1.25 17.96
#